data_AF-A0A9P0BGR0-F1
#
_entry.id   AF-A0A9P0BGR0-F1
#
_cell.length_a   1.000
_cell.length_b   1.000
_cell.length_c   1.000
_cell.angle_alpha   90.00
_cell.angle_beta   90.00
_cell.angle_gamma   90.00
#
_symmetry.space_group_name_H-M   'P 1'
#
loop_
_entity.id
_entity.type
_entity.pdbx_description
1 polymer ?
#
loop_
_entity_poly.entity_id
_entity_poly.type
_entity_poly.pdbx_seq_one_letter_code
_entity_poly.pdbx_strand_id
1 'polypeptide(L)'
;MVRARPLEEKTEAIFIYAEVGRNFHQAERVFNKRYPDNPICRKYLRELVTKFQTTGSLSRQKGSGRKSISEDKQIEIVGSVVNNPQQSTAALAGDCDVAISTVMYINLNSINFPDLRI
;
A
#
# COMPACT_ATOMS: atom_id res chain seq x y z
N MET A 1 -6.08 -19.83 3.11
CA MET A 1 -5.56 -18.45 3.21
C MET A 1 -4.04 -18.53 3.22
N VAL A 2 -3.32 -18.02 2.22
CA VAL A 2 -1.85 -18.01 2.25
C VAL A 2 -1.41 -16.91 3.21
N ARG A 3 -0.75 -17.28 4.31
CA ARG A 3 -0.22 -16.31 5.28
C ARG A 3 0.78 -15.40 4.57
N ALA A 4 0.63 -14.09 4.73
CA ALA A 4 1.63 -13.16 4.22
C ALA A 4 2.98 -13.45 4.92
N ARG A 5 4.02 -13.69 4.13
CA ARG A 5 5.36 -13.96 4.68
C ARG A 5 5.90 -12.72 5.42
N PRO A 6 6.35 -12.86 6.69
CA PRO A 6 6.98 -11.79 7.46
C PRO A 6 8.25 -11.24 6.78
N LEU A 7 8.69 -10.06 7.19
CA LEU A 7 9.85 -9.41 6.58
C LEU A 7 11.15 -10.16 6.91
N GLU A 8 11.20 -10.74 8.10
CA GLU A 8 12.30 -11.53 8.65
C GLU A 8 12.59 -12.73 7.73
N GLU A 9 11.58 -13.56 7.43
CA GLU A 9 11.72 -14.71 6.54
C GLU A 9 12.12 -14.30 5.11
N LYS A 10 11.67 -13.14 4.62
CA LYS A 10 12.11 -12.64 3.30
C LYS A 10 13.58 -12.26 3.31
N THR A 11 14.01 -11.58 4.36
CA THR A 11 15.40 -11.14 4.53
C THR A 11 16.32 -12.36 4.61
N GLU A 12 15.90 -13.38 5.35
CA GLU A 12 16.63 -14.63 5.47
C GLU A 12 16.73 -15.39 4.15
N ALA A 13 15.66 -15.39 3.33
CA ALA A 13 15.73 -15.95 1.98
C ALA A 13 16.80 -15.27 1.10
N ILE A 14 16.98 -13.95 1.24
CA ILE A 14 18.04 -13.21 0.53
C ILE A 14 19.43 -13.58 1.06
N PHE A 15 19.60 -13.71 2.39
CA PHE A 15 20.88 -14.12 2.97
C PHE A 15 21.27 -15.54 2.57
N ILE A 16 20.34 -16.49 2.69
CA ILE A 16 20.57 -17.87 2.23
C ILE A 16 20.96 -17.88 0.75
N TYR A 17 20.26 -17.11 -0.09
CA TYR A 17 20.61 -16.98 -1.51
C TYR A 17 22.04 -16.47 -1.71
N ALA A 18 22.49 -15.48 -0.93
CA ALA A 18 23.86 -14.99 -1.00
C ALA A 18 24.88 -16.03 -0.52
N GLU A 19 24.60 -16.71 0.59
CA GLU A 19 25.48 -17.73 1.21
C GLU A 19 25.71 -18.94 0.29
N VAL A 20 24.68 -19.41 -0.42
CA VAL A 20 24.81 -20.55 -1.35
C VAL A 20 25.37 -20.17 -2.72
N GLY A 21 26.09 -19.05 -2.82
CA GLY A 21 26.70 -18.59 -4.07
C GLY A 21 25.68 -18.19 -5.12
N ARG A 22 24.55 -17.58 -4.72
CA ARG A 22 23.50 -17.09 -5.62
C ARG A 22 22.81 -18.18 -6.45
N ASN A 23 22.77 -19.41 -5.92
CA ASN A 23 22.10 -20.54 -6.54
C ASN A 23 20.64 -20.66 -6.05
N PHE A 24 19.68 -20.36 -6.94
CA PHE A 24 18.25 -20.43 -6.60
C PHE A 24 17.74 -21.82 -6.18
N HIS A 25 18.32 -22.90 -6.71
CA HIS A 25 17.90 -24.26 -6.36
C HIS A 25 18.37 -24.65 -4.96
N GLN A 26 19.63 -24.35 -4.65
CA GLN A 26 20.15 -24.62 -3.31
C GLN A 26 19.49 -23.71 -2.27
N ALA A 27 19.28 -22.44 -2.59
CA ALA A 27 18.66 -21.49 -1.69
C ALA A 27 17.23 -21.89 -1.33
N GLU A 28 16.42 -22.30 -2.32
CA GLU A 28 15.07 -22.84 -2.08
C GLU A 28 15.11 -24.07 -1.16
N ARG A 29 16.01 -25.03 -1.43
CA ARG A 29 16.13 -26.25 -0.61
C ARG A 29 16.52 -25.93 0.83
N VAL A 30 17.51 -25.06 1.03
CA VAL A 30 17.97 -24.65 2.37
C VAL A 30 16.87 -23.89 3.10
N PHE A 31 16.20 -22.95 2.42
CA PHE A 31 15.09 -22.19 3.00
C PHE A 31 13.93 -23.11 3.40
N ASN A 32 13.48 -23.99 2.50
CA ASN A 32 12.34 -24.88 2.75
C ASN A 32 12.63 -25.93 3.84
N LYS A 33 13.90 -26.30 4.02
CA LYS A 33 14.33 -27.15 5.15
C LYS A 33 14.21 -26.41 6.48
N ARG A 34 14.46 -25.10 6.51
CA ARG A 34 14.36 -24.24 7.70
C ARG A 34 12.91 -23.83 8.02
N TYR A 35 12.09 -23.63 6.98
CA TYR A 35 10.68 -23.22 7.07
C TYR A 35 9.75 -24.21 6.38
N PRO A 36 9.57 -25.43 6.94
CA PRO A 36 8.73 -26.47 6.33
C PRO A 36 7.24 -26.08 6.26
N ASP A 37 6.76 -25.28 7.22
CA ASP A 37 5.36 -24.86 7.29
C ASP A 37 5.02 -23.71 6.33
N ASN A 38 6.04 -23.03 5.79
CA ASN A 38 5.88 -21.90 4.88
C ASN A 38 6.94 -21.91 3.77
N PRO A 39 6.95 -22.92 2.88
CA PRO A 39 7.98 -23.07 1.86
C PRO A 39 7.90 -21.97 0.79
N ILE A 40 8.99 -21.81 0.04
CA ILE A 40 9.07 -21.01 -1.18
C ILE A 40 9.25 -21.88 -2.41
N CYS A 41 8.78 -21.34 -3.54
CA CYS A 41 9.18 -21.81 -4.84
C CYS A 41 10.31 -20.93 -5.41
N ARG A 42 11.14 -21.48 -6.31
CA ARG A 42 12.20 -20.72 -7.01
C ARG A 42 11.69 -19.46 -7.71
N LYS A 43 10.48 -19.49 -8.27
CA LYS A 43 9.88 -18.32 -8.94
C LYS A 43 9.73 -17.17 -7.95
N TYR A 44 9.15 -17.45 -6.78
CA TYR A 44 9.01 -16.45 -5.72
C TYR A 44 10.38 -15.92 -5.25
N LEU A 45 11.36 -16.80 -5.07
CA LEU A 45 12.71 -16.38 -4.67
C LEU A 45 13.35 -15.45 -5.71
N ARG A 46 13.19 -15.74 -7.00
CA ARG A 46 13.65 -14.86 -8.09
C ARG A 46 12.97 -13.49 -8.02
N GLU A 47 11.66 -13.45 -7.87
CA GLU A 47 10.91 -12.20 -7.74
C GLU A 47 11.38 -11.39 -6.52
N LEU A 48 11.65 -12.05 -5.40
CA LEU A 48 12.16 -11.44 -4.19
C LEU A 48 13.55 -10.81 -4.40
N VAL A 49 14.47 -11.56 -5.00
CA VAL A 49 15.84 -11.10 -5.30
C VAL A 49 15.79 -9.94 -6.30
N THR A 50 15.03 -10.08 -7.39
CA THR A 50 14.89 -9.02 -8.39
C THR A 50 14.34 -7.75 -7.75
N LYS A 51 13.29 -7.86 -6.94
CA LYS A 51 12.72 -6.71 -6.23
C LYS A 51 13.73 -6.04 -5.30
N PHE A 52 14.48 -6.84 -4.54
CA PHE A 52 15.50 -6.31 -3.64
C PHE A 52 16.60 -5.58 -4.41
N GLN A 53 17.06 -6.14 -5.52
CA GLN A 53 18.08 -5.52 -6.36
C GLN A 53 17.59 -4.23 -7.04
N THR A 54 16.32 -4.16 -7.43
CA THR A 54 15.77 -2.99 -8.13
C THR A 54 15.36 -1.87 -7.18
N THR A 55 14.83 -2.19 -5.99
CA THR A 55 14.23 -1.21 -5.08
C THR A 55 14.99 -1.03 -3.76
N GLY A 56 15.91 -1.92 -3.43
CA GLY A 56 16.53 -1.99 -2.10
C GLY A 56 15.57 -2.44 -0.99
N SER A 57 14.34 -2.83 -1.32
CA SER A 57 13.28 -3.09 -0.34
C SER A 57 12.61 -4.46 -0.51
N LEU A 58 12.39 -5.13 0.61
CA LEU A 58 11.61 -6.37 0.69
C LEU A 58 10.16 -6.14 1.17
N SER A 59 9.88 -4.93 1.68
CA SER A 59 8.60 -4.53 2.24
C SER A 59 7.49 -4.57 1.19
N ARG A 60 6.28 -4.94 1.58
CA ARG A 60 5.14 -4.95 0.65
C ARG A 60 4.92 -3.52 0.16
N GLN A 61 4.86 -3.34 -1.17
CA GLN A 61 4.50 -2.04 -1.73
C GLN A 61 3.09 -1.70 -1.26
N LYS A 62 2.91 -0.48 -0.72
CA LYS A 62 1.58 0.04 -0.41
C LYS A 62 0.81 0.04 -1.72
N GLY A 63 -0.32 -0.67 -1.78
CA GLY A 63 -1.13 -0.72 -2.98
C GLY A 63 -1.48 0.71 -3.41
N SER A 64 -1.54 0.97 -4.72
CA SER A 64 -2.15 2.20 -5.20
C SER A 64 -3.58 2.17 -4.69
N GLY A 65 -3.88 3.00 -3.68
CA GLY A 65 -5.24 3.12 -3.16
C GLY A 65 -6.19 3.61 -4.24
N ARG A 66 -7.42 3.95 -3.84
CA ARG A 66 -8.35 4.64 -4.72
C ARG A 66 -7.66 5.91 -5.26
N LYS A 67 -7.63 6.06 -6.59
CA LYS A 67 -7.11 7.29 -7.22
C LYS A 67 -7.91 8.46 -6.67
N SER A 68 -7.21 9.46 -6.13
CA SER A 68 -7.86 10.70 -5.70
C SER A 68 -8.38 11.45 -6.92
N ILE A 69 -9.42 12.26 -6.73
CA ILE A 69 -9.88 13.20 -7.76
C ILE A 69 -8.83 14.31 -7.97
N SER A 70 -8.97 15.12 -9.01
CA SER A 70 -8.06 16.26 -9.25
C SER A 70 -8.01 17.20 -8.03
N GLU A 71 -6.86 17.84 -7.81
CA GLU A 71 -6.67 18.78 -6.69
C GLU A 71 -7.70 19.91 -6.72
N ASP A 72 -8.00 20.45 -7.91
CA ASP A 72 -9.01 21.50 -8.09
C ASP A 72 -10.38 21.10 -7.52
N LYS A 73 -10.81 19.86 -7.78
CA LYS A 73 -12.07 19.34 -7.24
C LYS A 73 -12.02 19.09 -5.74
N GLN A 74 -10.85 18.72 -5.19
CA GLN A 74 -10.69 18.60 -3.75
C GLN A 74 -10.81 19.96 -3.05
N ILE A 75 -10.17 21.00 -3.63
CA ILE A 75 -10.24 22.38 -3.14
C ILE A 75 -11.67 22.90 -3.21
N GLU A 76 -12.38 22.66 -4.32
CA GLU A 76 -13.77 23.04 -4.50
C GLU A 76 -14.67 22.44 -3.42
N ILE A 77 -14.54 21.12 -3.17
CA ILE A 77 -15.32 20.42 -2.14
C ILE A 77 -15.01 20.97 -0.74
N VAL A 78 -13.72 21.17 -0.41
CA VAL A 78 -13.31 21.70 0.90
C VAL A 78 -13.81 23.14 1.09
N GLY A 79 -13.71 23.99 0.06
CA GLY A 79 -14.23 25.35 0.09
C GLY A 79 -15.74 25.39 0.34
N SER A 80 -16.50 24.54 -0.34
CA SER A 80 -17.96 24.44 -0.13
C SER A 80 -18.32 23.95 1.28
N VAL A 81 -17.57 22.98 1.84
CA VAL A 81 -17.76 22.53 3.23
C VAL A 81 -17.45 23.63 4.24
N VAL A 82 -16.37 24.40 4.04
CA VAL A 82 -16.00 25.51 4.93
C VAL A 82 -17.04 26.62 4.89
N ASN A 83 -17.54 26.97 3.70
CA ASN A 83 -18.54 28.00 3.52
C ASN A 83 -19.91 27.61 4.09
N ASN A 84 -20.28 26.33 4.04
CA ASN A 84 -21.53 25.84 4.60
C ASN A 84 -21.39 24.44 5.22
N PRO A 85 -20.92 24.35 6.48
CA PRO A 85 -20.66 23.06 7.13
C PRO A 85 -21.90 22.19 7.37
N GLN A 86 -23.10 22.77 7.33
CA GLN A 86 -24.37 22.08 7.54
C GLN A 86 -24.97 21.54 6.24
N GLN A 87 -24.37 21.86 5.09
CA GLN A 87 -24.83 21.37 3.80
C GLN A 87 -24.70 19.85 3.73
N SER A 88 -25.74 19.19 3.21
CA SER A 88 -25.72 17.73 3.07
C SER A 88 -24.65 17.31 2.06
N THR A 89 -24.02 16.15 2.30
CA THR A 89 -23.03 15.58 1.38
C THR A 89 -23.59 15.30 -0.01
N ALA A 90 -24.91 15.06 -0.12
CA ALA A 90 -25.59 14.86 -1.39
C ALA A 90 -25.70 16.17 -2.19
N ALA A 91 -25.98 17.29 -1.52
CA ALA A 91 -26.01 18.59 -2.17
C ALA A 91 -24.61 19.01 -2.64
N LEU A 92 -23.59 18.88 -1.79
CA LEU A 92 -22.19 19.15 -2.14
C LEU A 92 -21.70 18.29 -3.32
N ALA A 93 -22.13 17.04 -3.38
CA ALA A 93 -21.81 16.14 -4.50
C ALA A 93 -22.42 16.64 -5.82
N GLY A 94 -23.66 17.15 -5.78
CA GLY A 94 -24.31 17.77 -6.93
C GLY A 94 -23.61 19.06 -7.37
N ASP A 95 -23.29 19.94 -6.41
CA ASP A 95 -22.65 21.23 -6.69
C ASP A 95 -21.25 21.07 -7.30
N CYS A 96 -20.46 20.13 -6.76
CA CYS A 96 -19.09 19.89 -7.20
C CYS A 96 -18.98 18.88 -8.35
N ASP A 97 -20.09 18.33 -8.86
CA ASP A 97 -20.15 17.29 -9.89
C ASP A 97 -19.26 16.07 -9.57
N VAL A 98 -19.46 15.49 -8.39
CA VAL A 98 -18.71 14.30 -7.93
C VAL A 98 -19.63 13.29 -7.26
N ALA A 99 -19.19 12.03 -7.16
CA ALA A 99 -19.93 11.03 -6.41
C ALA A 99 -19.98 11.36 -4.90
N ILE A 100 -21.11 11.10 -4.24
CA ILE A 100 -21.30 11.29 -2.78
C ILE A 100 -20.19 10.59 -1.97
N SER A 101 -19.80 9.39 -2.38
CA SER A 101 -18.71 8.62 -1.73
C SER A 101 -17.36 9.36 -1.74
N THR A 102 -17.12 10.19 -2.75
CA THR A 102 -15.91 11.01 -2.87
C THR A 102 -15.96 12.18 -1.88
N VAL A 103 -17.10 12.87 -1.77
CA VAL A 103 -17.29 13.96 -0.80
C VAL A 103 -17.10 13.43 0.62
N MET A 104 -17.70 12.28 0.95
CA MET A 104 -17.52 11.64 2.27
C MET A 104 -16.07 11.26 2.54
N TYR A 105 -15.36 10.68 1.56
CA TYR A 105 -13.94 10.34 1.70
C TYR A 105 -13.09 11.58 1.94
N ILE A 106 -13.31 12.66 1.20
CA ILE A 106 -12.56 13.91 1.37
C ILE A 106 -12.89 14.52 2.72
N ASN A 107 -14.18 14.69 3.05
CA ASN A 107 -14.60 15.28 4.32
C ASN A 107 -14.03 14.53 5.55
N LEU A 108 -14.08 13.20 5.56
CA LEU A 108 -13.52 12.38 6.65
C LEU A 108 -11.99 12.50 6.78
N ASN A 109 -11.27 12.72 5.67
CA ASN A 109 -9.83 12.94 5.68
C ASN A 109 -9.46 14.39 5.98
N SER A 110 -10.28 15.35 5.60
CA SER A 110 -10.09 16.79 5.86
C SER A 110 -10.36 17.15 7.33
N ILE A 111 -11.29 16.48 8.00
CA ILE A 111 -11.58 16.68 9.44
C ILE A 111 -10.39 16.25 10.34
N ASN A 112 -9.44 15.46 9.81
CA ASN A 112 -8.25 15.03 10.53
C ASN A 112 -7.04 15.99 10.40
N PHE A 113 -7.23 17.22 9.92
CA PHE A 113 -6.22 18.29 10.06
C PHE A 113 -6.51 19.11 11.33
N PRO A 114 -5.81 18.86 12.46
CA PRO A 114 -6.00 19.63 13.70
C PRO A 114 -5.58 21.11 13.60
N ASP A 115 -4.90 21.50 12.52
CA ASP A 115 -4.25 22.81 12.38
C ASP A 115 -5.12 23.91 11.73
N LEU A 116 -6.39 23.64 11.42
CA LEU A 116 -7.32 24.64 10.85
C LEU A 116 -8.44 25.06 11.83
N ARG A 117 -8.15 25.04 13.13
CA ARG A 117 -8.89 25.84 14.11
C ARG A 117 -8.18 27.17 14.28
N ILE A 118 -8.57 28.16 13.48
CA ILE A 118 -8.80 29.60 13.76
C ILE A 118 -9.07 30.27 12.42
#